data_AF-A0A553SFU2-F1
#
_entry.id   AF-A0A553SFU2-F1
#
_cell.length_a   1.000
_cell.length_b   1.000
_cell.length_c   1.000
_cell.angle_alpha   90.00
_cell.angle_beta   90.00
_cell.angle_gamma   90.00
#
_symmetry.space_group_name_H-M   'P 1'
#
loop_
_entity.id
_entity.type
_entity.pdbx_description
1 polymer ?
#
loop_
_entity_poly.entity_id
_entity_poly.type
_entity_poly.pdbx_seq_one_letter_code
_entity_poly.pdbx_strand_id
1 'polypeptide(L)' 'MKQVVLIEMERVNKIMETKRKAFLSIHIQLENSPNDLLLKESLAELKQELREFRAIQNKLWKMYKEINPNWKKMSF' A
#
# COMPACT_ATOMS: atom_id res chain seq x y z
N MET A 1 8.74 -21.10 -3.27
CA MET A 1 7.50 -20.37 -3.59
C MET A 1 6.95 -19.57 -2.41
N LYS A 2 6.70 -20.16 -1.23
CA LYS A 2 6.24 -19.44 -0.01
C LYS A 2 7.11 -18.22 0.36
N GLN A 3 8.43 -18.40 0.35
CA GLN A 3 9.38 -17.33 0.71
C GLN A 3 9.37 -16.17 -0.29
N VAL A 4 9.16 -16.45 -1.58
CA VAL A 4 9.03 -15.43 -2.64
C VAL A 4 7.80 -14.57 -2.42
N VAL A 5 6.64 -15.18 -2.11
CA VAL A 5 5.40 -14.43 -1.82
C VAL A 5 5.56 -13.54 -0.59
N LEU A 6 6.27 -14.01 0.45
CA LEU A 6 6.55 -13.19 1.64
C LEU A 6 7.46 -11.99 1.34
N ILE A 7 8.52 -12.19 0.56
CA ILE A 7 9.43 -11.10 0.14
C ILE A 7 8.66 -10.04 -0.67
N GLU A 8 7.85 -10.45 -1.64
CA GLU A 8 7.04 -9.51 -2.42
C GLU A 8 5.99 -8.80 -1.56
N MET A 9 5.41 -9.49 -0.57
CA MET A 9 4.47 -8.87 0.37
C MET A 9 5.16 -7.81 1.25
N GLU A 10 6.38 -8.09 1.72
CA GLU A 10 7.18 -7.11 2.47
C GLU A 10 7.54 -5.90 1.59
N ARG A 11 7.97 -6.13 0.34
CA ARG A 11 8.27 -5.08 -0.62
C ARG A 11 7.05 -4.18 -0.88
N VAL A 12 5.89 -4.77 -1.14
CA VAL A 12 4.64 -4.02 -1.34
C VAL A 12 4.28 -3.22 -0.08
N ASN A 13 4.43 -3.80 1.11
CA ASN A 13 4.18 -3.09 2.37
C ASN A 13 5.08 -1.86 2.53
N LYS A 14 6.38 -1.98 2.23
CA LYS A 14 7.32 -0.84 2.29
C LYS A 14 6.94 0.27 1.31
N ILE A 15 6.58 -0.09 0.08
CA ILE A 15 6.12 0.90 -0.92
C ILE A 15 4.86 1.62 -0.44
N MET A 16 3.87 0.88 0.08
CA MET A 16 2.64 1.44 0.62
C MET A 16 2.90 2.37 1.81
N GLU A 17 3.84 2.02 2.69
CA GLU A 17 4.22 2.87 3.82
C GLU A 17 4.80 4.21 3.35
N THR A 18 5.74 4.18 2.40
CA THR A 18 6.32 5.40 1.81
C THR A 18 5.24 6.26 1.15
N LYS A 19 4.35 5.67 0.35
CA LYS A 19 3.25 6.40 -0.29
C LYS A 19 2.25 6.98 0.70
N ARG A 20 1.98 6.28 1.82
CA ARG A 20 1.14 6.83 2.91
C ARG A 20 1.78 8.04 3.58
N LYS A 21 3.10 8.03 3.81
CA LYS A 21 3.82 9.18 4.36
C LYS A 21 3.74 10.37 3.40
N ALA A 22 3.91 10.14 2.09
CA ALA A 22 3.75 11.17 1.08
C ALA A 22 2.31 11.74 1.05
N PHE A 23 1.30 10.87 1.09
CA PHE A 23 -0.11 11.27 1.16
C PHE A 23 -0.39 12.18 2.36
N LEU A 24 0.10 11.82 3.55
CA LEU A 24 -0.06 12.63 4.76
C LEU A 24 0.63 13.98 4.63
N SER A 25 1.85 14.00 4.08
CA SER A 25 2.59 15.26 3.85
C SER A 25 1.82 16.21 2.93
N ILE A 26 1.30 15.71 1.80
CA ILE A 26 0.51 16.51 0.86
C ILE A 26 -0.81 16.96 1.48
N HIS A 27 -1.46 16.11 2.28
CA HIS A 27 -2.68 16.47 2.99
C HIS A 27 -2.45 17.65 3.94
N ILE A 28 -1.36 17.63 4.72
CA ILE A 28 -0.98 18.75 5.61
C ILE A 28 -0.66 20.02 4.80
N GLN A 29 0.00 19.89 3.65
CA GLN A 29 0.26 21.03 2.77
C GLN A 29 -1.06 21.63 2.23
N LEU A 30 -2.03 20.78 1.86
CA LEU A 30 -3.36 21.20 1.42
C LEU A 30 -4.17 21.90 2.52
N GLU A 31 -4.04 21.48 3.78
CA GLU A 31 -4.68 22.20 4.90
C GLU A 31 -4.19 23.65 4.99
N ASN A 32 -2.92 23.89 4.67
CA ASN A 32 -2.33 25.23 4.63
C ASN A 32 -2.57 25.97 3.29
N SER A 33 -2.96 25.27 2.24
CA SER A 33 -3.16 25.81 0.89
C SER A 33 -4.32 25.09 0.18
N PRO A 34 -5.56 25.27 0.65
CA PRO A 34 -6.71 24.44 0.23
C PRO A 34 -7.14 24.68 -1.22
N ASN A 35 -6.65 25.73 -1.87
CA ASN A 35 -6.94 26.05 -3.26
C ASN A 35 -5.84 25.62 -4.23
N ASP A 36 -4.77 24.99 -3.74
CA ASP A 36 -3.70 24.46 -4.60
C ASP A 36 -4.21 23.25 -5.40
N LEU A 37 -4.36 23.43 -6.71
CA LEU A 37 -4.83 22.40 -7.63
C LEU A 37 -3.80 21.29 -7.83
N LEU A 38 -2.51 21.63 -7.87
CA LEU A 38 -1.43 20.66 -8.10
C LEU A 38 -1.32 19.69 -6.92
N LEU A 39 -1.45 20.21 -5.70
CA LEU A 39 -1.47 19.36 -4.51
C LEU A 39 -2.71 18.44 -4.48
N LYS A 40 -3.88 18.93 -4.92
CA LYS A 40 -5.10 18.10 -5.03
C LYS A 40 -4.94 16.98 -6.05
N GLU A 41 -4.39 17.28 -7.22
CA GLU A 41 -4.11 16.29 -8.26
C GLU A 41 -3.12 15.24 -7.77
N SER A 42 -2.01 15.68 -7.17
CA SER A 42 -1.00 14.79 -6.58
C SER A 42 -1.60 13.87 -5.50
N LEU A 43 -2.49 14.39 -4.66
CA LEU A 43 -3.19 13.59 -3.64
C LEU A 43 -4.13 12.55 -4.28
N ALA A 44 -4.83 12.92 -5.36
CA ALA A 44 -5.71 12.02 -6.10
C ALA A 44 -4.93 10.87 -6.76
N GLU A 45 -3.78 11.17 -7.37
CA GLU A 45 -2.87 10.18 -7.95
C GLU A 45 -2.35 9.21 -6.88
N LEU A 46 -1.82 9.72 -5.76
CA LEU A 46 -1.36 8.87 -4.65
C LEU A 46 -2.47 7.98 -4.10
N LYS A 47 -3.70 8.49 -4.03
CA LYS A 47 -4.87 7.71 -3.58
C LYS A 47 -5.18 6.57 -4.55
N GLN A 48 -5.06 6.80 -5.86
CA GLN A 48 -5.23 5.79 -6.88
C GLN A 48 -4.14 4.72 -6.80
N GLU A 49 -2.87 5.11 -6.74
CA GLU A 49 -1.75 4.18 -6.58
C GLU A 49 -1.90 3.32 -5.32
N LEU A 50 -2.28 3.91 -4.17
CA LEU A 50 -2.49 3.16 -2.93
C LEU A 50 -3.60 2.10 -3.07
N ARG A 51 -4.64 2.35 -3.86
CA ARG A 51 -5.68 1.35 -4.17
C ARG A 51 -5.13 0.20 -5.01
N GLU A 52 -4.30 0.50 -6.01
CA GLU A 52 -3.67 -0.49 -6.86
C GLU A 52 -2.71 -1.39 -6.06
N PHE A 53 -1.85 -0.80 -5.23
CA PHE A 53 -0.99 -1.55 -4.32
C PHE A 53 -1.77 -2.39 -3.32
N ARG A 54 -2.92 -1.90 -2.82
CA ARG A 54 -3.80 -2.70 -1.96
C ARG A 54 -4.38 -3.90 -2.70
N ALA A 55 -4.73 -3.77 -3.98
CA ALA A 55 -5.19 -4.89 -4.79
C ALA A 55 -4.07 -5.93 -5.00
N ILE A 56 -2.83 -5.50 -5.24
CA ILE A 56 -1.66 -6.38 -5.33
C ILE A 56 -1.43 -7.11 -4.00
N GLN A 57 -1.47 -6.38 -2.88
CA GLN A 57 -1.31 -6.95 -1.54
C GLN A 57 -2.36 -8.03 -1.26
N ASN A 58 -3.62 -7.80 -1.65
CA ASN A 58 -4.69 -8.79 -1.51
C ASN A 58 -4.44 -10.05 -2.35
N LYS A 59 -3.93 -9.90 -3.59
CA LYS A 59 -3.56 -11.02 -4.45
C LYS A 59 -2.41 -11.83 -3.84
N LEU A 60 -1.36 -11.17 -3.34
CA LEU A 60 -0.24 -11.81 -2.64
C LEU A 60 -0.72 -12.58 -1.41
N TRP A 61 -1.62 -11.99 -0.63
CA TRP A 61 -2.23 -12.67 0.51
C TRP A 61 -3.03 -13.91 0.11
N LYS A 62 -3.80 -13.84 -0.99
CA LYS A 62 -4.54 -15.00 -1.50
C LYS A 62 -3.58 -16.14 -1.88
N MET A 63 -2.55 -15.83 -2.66
CA MET A 63 -1.53 -16.81 -3.04
C MET A 63 -0.82 -17.39 -1.81
N TYR A 64 -0.50 -16.57 -0.82
CA TYR A 64 0.12 -17.04 0.42
C TYR A 64 -0.78 -18.06 1.16
N LYS A 65 -2.09 -17.79 1.25
CA LYS A 65 -3.04 -18.70 1.91
C LYS A 65 -3.18 -20.03 1.17
N GLU A 66 -3.15 -20.00 -0.16
CA GLU A 66 -3.20 -21.19 -1.01
C GLU A 66 -1.96 -22.08 -0.83
N ILE A 67 -0.76 -21.49 -0.77
CA ILE A 67 0.50 -22.24 -0.61
C ILE A 67 0.86 -22.54 0.85
N ASN A 68 0.18 -21.95 1.83
CA ASN A 68 0.39 -22.17 3.26
C ASN A 68 -0.93 -22.48 3.97
N PRO A 69 -1.50 -23.69 3.84
CA PRO A 69 -2.81 -24.05 4.42
C PRO A 69 -2.87 -23.89 5.96
N ASN A 70 -1.73 -23.93 6.64
CA ASN A 70 -1.61 -23.69 8.09
C ASN A 70 -1.40 -22.21 8.47
N TRP A 71 -1.62 -21.27 7.56
CA TRP A 71 -1.35 -19.84 7.79
C TRP A 71 -2.06 -19.26 9.03
N LYS A 72 -3.24 -19.79 9.40
CA LYS A 72 -3.98 -19.36 10.59
C LYS A 72 -3.29 -19.69 11.92
N LYS A 73 -2.32 -20.62 11.92
CA LYS A 73 -1.53 -20.97 13.12
C LYS A 73 -0.27 -20.12 13.26
N MET A 74 0.04 -19.26 12.27
CA MET A 74 1.17 -18.33 12.31
C MET A 74 0.61 -16.92 12.55
N SER A 75 0.63 -16.48 13.80
CA SER A 75 0.52 -15.06 14.14
C SER A 75 1.81 -14.36 13.71
N PHE A 76 1.70 -13.40 12.79
CA PHE A 76 2.75 -12.43 12.48
C PHE A 76 2.57 -11.18 13.34
#